data_AF-A0A7W4YUQ9-F1
#
_entry.id   AF-A0A7W4YUQ9-F1
#
_cell.length_a   1.000
_cell.length_b   1.000
_cell.length_c   1.000
_cell.angle_alpha   90.00
_cell.angle_beta   90.00
_cell.angle_gamma   90.00
#
_symmetry.space_group_name_H-M   'P 1'
#
loop_
_entity.id
_entity.type
_entity.pdbx_description
1 polymer ?
#
loop_
_entity_poly.entity_id
_entity_poly.type
_entity_poly.pdbx_seq_one_letter_code
_entity_poly.pdbx_strand_id
1 'polypeptide(L)'
;MSELMDHGIIGMPFDMAMGDELSRQQFYARAQAILAERDQLRAEVEALREDVEAGEQWRALALQFDRHRMSAIWHLKALLGSAEHAGAAHDFLDAPPVQGNVLWAEIEALRKDAARWNWYAPQVGKYVGEGIDAVNAEVDAAMAAKEGDL
;
A
#
# COMPACT_ATOMS: atom_id res chain seq x y z
N MET A 1 38.02 13.01 4.71
CA MET A 1 38.58 14.37 4.50
C MET A 1 37.40 15.29 4.26
N SER A 2 37.44 16.47 4.89
CA SER A 2 36.29 17.27 5.33
C SER A 2 35.27 17.66 4.25
N GLU A 3 33.96 17.42 4.49
CA GLU A 3 32.82 17.94 3.69
C GLU A 3 32.90 19.46 3.43
N LEU A 4 33.61 20.17 4.32
CA LEU A 4 33.89 21.61 4.22
C LEU A 4 34.79 21.96 3.02
N MET A 5 35.76 21.10 2.67
CA MET A 5 36.62 21.30 1.49
C MET A 5 35.87 20.98 0.20
N ASP A 6 34.98 19.98 0.25
CA ASP A 6 34.16 19.59 -0.91
C ASP A 6 33.18 20.71 -1.29
N HIS A 7 32.55 21.37 -0.31
CA HIS A 7 31.70 22.54 -0.55
C HIS A 7 32.47 23.72 -1.15
N GLY A 8 33.71 23.95 -0.69
CA GLY A 8 34.57 25.02 -1.21
C GLY A 8 34.95 24.80 -2.67
N ILE A 9 35.25 23.56 -3.07
CA ILE A 9 35.63 23.22 -4.45
C ILE A 9 34.41 23.18 -5.37
N ILE A 10 33.25 22.69 -4.90
CA ILE A 10 31.99 22.67 -5.67
C ILE A 10 31.46 24.10 -5.92
N GLY A 11 31.61 24.99 -4.94
CA GLY A 11 31.22 26.40 -5.05
C GLY A 11 32.28 27.29 -5.71
N MET A 12 33.47 26.76 -6.04
CA MET A 12 34.55 27.55 -6.65
C MET A 12 34.17 27.93 -8.08
N PRO A 13 34.22 29.23 -8.46
CA PRO A 13 34.01 29.65 -9.83
C PRO A 13 34.99 28.93 -10.77
N PHE A 14 34.49 28.47 -11.92
CA PHE A 14 35.28 27.71 -12.90
C PHE A 14 36.59 28.43 -13.29
N ASP A 15 36.53 29.75 -13.44
CA ASP A 15 37.70 30.58 -13.77
C ASP A 15 38.80 30.51 -12.70
N MET A 16 38.41 30.38 -11.43
CA MET A 16 39.33 30.25 -10.29
C MET A 16 39.88 28.81 -10.19
N ALA A 17 39.05 27.82 -10.49
CA ALA A 17 39.47 26.40 -10.55
C ALA A 17 40.53 26.15 -11.64
N MET A 18 40.44 26.89 -12.75
CA MET A 18 41.31 26.72 -13.92
C MET A 18 42.54 27.64 -13.93
N GLY A 19 42.62 28.57 -12.96
CA GLY A 19 43.66 29.60 -12.86
C GLY A 19 45.01 29.09 -12.35
N ASP A 20 45.03 27.97 -11.61
CA ASP A 20 46.24 27.31 -11.12
C ASP A 20 46.17 25.79 -11.36
N GLU A 21 47.34 25.16 -11.51
CA GLU A 21 47.43 23.74 -11.85
C GLU A 21 46.98 22.84 -10.69
N LEU A 22 47.28 23.22 -9.43
CA LEU A 22 46.83 22.46 -8.26
C LEU A 22 45.31 22.51 -8.12
N SER A 23 44.72 23.69 -8.29
CA SER A 23 43.27 23.89 -8.27
C SER A 23 42.56 23.07 -9.35
N ARG A 24 43.15 23.00 -10.55
CA ARG A 24 42.64 22.22 -11.68
C ARG A 24 42.61 20.73 -11.38
N GLN A 25 43.69 20.21 -10.82
CA GLN A 25 43.80 18.80 -10.43
C GLN A 25 42.81 18.43 -9.32
N GLN A 26 42.66 19.29 -8.31
CA GLN A 26 41.70 19.09 -7.21
C GLN A 26 40.25 19.10 -7.73
N PHE A 27 39.92 20.04 -8.61
CA PHE A 27 38.61 20.11 -9.26
C PHE A 27 38.30 18.84 -10.05
N TYR A 28 39.21 18.39 -10.94
CA TYR A 28 38.98 17.19 -11.74
C TYR A 28 38.92 15.91 -10.90
N ALA A 29 39.79 15.74 -9.92
CA ALA A 29 39.75 14.59 -9.01
C ALA A 29 38.41 14.52 -8.27
N ARG A 30 37.87 15.68 -7.84
CA ARG A 30 36.56 15.74 -7.19
C ARG A 30 35.41 15.50 -8.15
N ALA A 31 35.44 16.08 -9.34
CA ALA A 31 34.43 15.82 -10.38
C ALA A 31 34.38 14.33 -10.75
N GLN A 32 35.54 13.68 -10.89
CA GLN A 32 35.61 12.24 -11.13
C GLN A 32 35.03 11.43 -9.95
N ALA A 33 35.32 11.81 -8.71
CA ALA A 33 34.75 11.16 -7.53
C ALA A 33 33.21 11.30 -7.49
N ILE A 34 32.67 12.49 -7.76
CA ILE A 34 31.22 12.73 -7.81
C ILE A 34 30.55 11.95 -8.95
N LEU A 35 31.19 11.89 -10.12
CA LEU A 35 30.69 11.09 -11.25
C LEU A 35 30.65 9.60 -10.90
N ALA A 36 31.71 9.08 -10.26
CA ALA A 36 31.77 7.70 -9.81
C ALA A 36 30.70 7.40 -8.75
N GLU A 37 30.50 8.30 -7.78
CA GLU A 37 29.46 8.18 -6.75
C GLU A 37 28.06 8.19 -7.37
N ARG A 38 27.79 9.11 -8.30
CA ARG A 38 26.52 9.15 -9.03
C ARG A 38 26.26 7.85 -9.79
N ASP A 39 27.27 7.32 -10.46
CA ASP A 39 27.12 6.10 -11.27
C ASP A 39 26.91 4.87 -10.38
N GLN A 40 27.58 4.81 -9.23
CA GLN A 40 27.33 3.80 -8.21
C GLN A 40 25.91 3.89 -7.65
N LEU A 41 25.45 5.09 -7.27
CA LEU A 41 24.09 5.30 -6.76
C LEU A 41 23.03 4.96 -7.81
N ARG A 42 23.28 5.26 -9.10
CA ARG A 42 22.37 4.86 -10.18
C ARG A 42 22.28 3.35 -10.33
N ALA A 43 23.42 2.65 -10.26
CA ALA A 43 23.44 1.19 -10.32
C ALA A 43 22.71 0.56 -9.13
N GLU A 44 22.90 1.11 -7.92
CA GLU A 44 22.21 0.65 -6.72
C GLU A 44 20.69 0.88 -6.81
N VAL A 45 20.26 2.06 -7.25
CA VAL A 45 18.83 2.35 -7.45
C VAL A 45 18.21 1.41 -8.49
N GLU A 46 18.92 1.10 -9.56
CA GLU A 46 18.41 0.17 -10.58
C GLU A 46 18.29 -1.25 -10.03
N ALA A 47 19.31 -1.74 -9.32
CA ALA A 47 19.25 -3.04 -8.66
C ALA A 47 18.09 -3.13 -7.66
N LEU A 48 17.89 -2.08 -6.86
CA LEU A 48 16.77 -2.02 -5.91
C LEU A 48 15.41 -2.00 -6.61
N ARG A 49 15.31 -1.37 -7.79
CA ARG A 49 14.06 -1.39 -8.59
C ARG A 49 13.77 -2.78 -9.12
N GLU A 50 14.76 -3.45 -9.68
CA GLU A 50 14.62 -4.83 -10.15
C GLU A 50 14.17 -5.77 -9.01
N ASP A 51 14.75 -5.62 -7.81
CA ASP A 51 14.36 -6.40 -6.63
C ASP A 51 12.91 -6.13 -6.20
N VAL A 52 12.49 -4.85 -6.22
CA VAL A 52 11.10 -4.47 -5.89
C VAL A 52 10.14 -5.06 -6.92
N GLU A 53 10.43 -4.92 -8.21
CA GLU A 53 9.59 -5.46 -9.29
C GLU A 53 9.49 -6.99 -9.22
N ALA A 54 10.61 -7.69 -9.00
CA ALA A 54 10.61 -9.13 -8.78
C ALA A 54 9.76 -9.50 -7.56
N GLY A 55 9.92 -8.78 -6.45
CA GLY A 55 9.12 -8.98 -5.24
C GLY A 55 7.62 -8.79 -5.46
N GLU A 56 7.22 -7.79 -6.26
CA GLU A 56 5.82 -7.57 -6.64
C GLU A 56 5.27 -8.70 -7.50
N GLN A 57 6.04 -9.18 -8.48
CA GLN A 57 5.65 -10.33 -9.30
C GLN A 57 5.44 -11.58 -8.46
N TRP A 58 6.36 -11.89 -7.53
CA TRP A 58 6.23 -13.04 -6.62
C TRP A 58 4.98 -12.92 -5.73
N ARG A 59 4.69 -11.73 -5.20
CA ARG A 59 3.48 -11.50 -4.40
C ARG A 59 2.22 -11.70 -5.22
N ALA A 60 2.17 -11.18 -6.44
CA ALA A 60 1.04 -11.34 -7.34
C ALA A 60 0.77 -12.82 -7.64
N LEU A 61 1.82 -13.58 -7.95
CA LEU A 61 1.73 -15.02 -8.17
C LEU A 61 1.27 -15.76 -6.91
N ALA A 62 1.83 -15.45 -5.74
CA ALA A 62 1.46 -16.09 -4.48
C ALA A 62 -0.03 -15.90 -4.16
N LEU A 63 -0.57 -14.70 -4.37
CA LEU A 63 -2.00 -14.43 -4.18
C LEU A 63 -2.88 -15.17 -5.19
N GLN A 64 -2.46 -15.26 -6.45
CA GLN A 64 -3.16 -16.03 -7.48
C GLN A 64 -3.24 -17.51 -7.09
N PHE A 65 -2.12 -18.10 -6.66
CA PHE A 65 -2.07 -19.47 -6.19
C PHE A 65 -2.96 -19.68 -4.96
N ASP A 66 -2.88 -18.81 -3.96
CA ASP A 66 -3.64 -18.98 -2.73
C ASP A 66 -5.15 -18.84 -2.97
N ARG A 67 -5.59 -17.87 -3.77
CA ARG A 67 -7.01 -17.73 -4.14
C ARG A 67 -7.51 -18.98 -4.87
N HIS A 68 -6.78 -19.46 -5.88
CA HIS A 68 -7.20 -20.66 -6.61
C HIS A 68 -7.28 -21.89 -5.70
N ARG A 69 -6.30 -22.08 -4.81
CA ARG A 69 -6.31 -23.16 -3.81
C ARG A 69 -7.50 -23.06 -2.86
N MET A 70 -7.78 -21.88 -2.33
CA MET A 70 -8.89 -21.67 -1.41
C MET A 70 -10.26 -21.89 -2.09
N SER A 71 -10.42 -21.42 -3.33
CA SER A 71 -11.61 -21.71 -4.14
C SER A 71 -11.77 -23.21 -4.41
N ALA A 72 -10.71 -23.90 -4.81
CA ALA A 72 -10.76 -25.35 -5.04
C ALA A 72 -11.18 -26.13 -3.79
N ILE A 73 -10.60 -25.81 -2.62
CA ILE A 73 -10.98 -26.41 -1.34
C ILE A 73 -12.45 -26.16 -1.03
N TRP A 74 -12.94 -24.95 -1.30
CA TRP A 74 -14.35 -24.62 -1.10
C TRP A 74 -15.28 -25.45 -2.01
N HIS A 75 -14.96 -25.56 -3.31
CA HIS A 75 -15.74 -26.41 -4.23
C HIS A 75 -15.76 -27.87 -3.79
N LEU A 76 -14.63 -28.42 -3.34
CA LEU A 76 -14.55 -29.79 -2.81
C LEU A 76 -15.42 -29.97 -1.57
N LYS A 77 -15.40 -29.01 -0.63
CA LYS A 77 -16.25 -29.05 0.57
C LYS A 77 -17.74 -29.00 0.21
N ALA A 78 -18.11 -28.14 -0.74
CA ALA A 78 -19.49 -28.04 -1.20
C ALA A 78 -19.95 -29.34 -1.88
N LEU A 79 -19.10 -29.96 -2.70
CA LEU A 79 -19.37 -31.25 -3.34
C LEU A 79 -19.55 -32.42 -2.35
N LEU A 80 -18.84 -32.39 -1.21
CA LEU A 80 -19.07 -33.37 -0.13
C LEU A 80 -20.46 -33.22 0.52
N GLY A 81 -21.03 -32.02 0.51
CA GLY A 81 -22.35 -31.72 1.08
C GLY A 81 -23.51 -31.89 0.10
N SER A 82 -23.30 -31.62 -1.18
CA SER A 82 -24.32 -31.76 -2.24
C SER A 82 -23.68 -31.92 -3.62
N ALA A 83 -24.20 -32.87 -4.40
CA ALA A 83 -23.78 -33.08 -5.80
C ALA A 83 -24.25 -31.97 -6.75
N GLU A 84 -25.20 -31.13 -6.35
CA GLU A 84 -25.70 -30.01 -7.16
C GLU A 84 -24.61 -28.96 -7.46
N HIS A 85 -23.54 -28.94 -6.66
CA HIS A 85 -22.40 -28.04 -6.85
C HIS A 85 -21.42 -28.46 -7.94
N ALA A 86 -21.64 -29.62 -8.58
CA ALA A 86 -20.74 -30.16 -9.60
C ALA A 86 -20.59 -29.24 -10.82
N GLY A 87 -21.67 -28.58 -11.26
CA GLY A 87 -21.61 -27.62 -12.37
C GLY A 87 -20.66 -26.46 -12.08
N ALA A 88 -20.82 -25.81 -10.92
CA ALA A 88 -19.95 -24.70 -10.51
C ALA A 88 -18.49 -25.13 -10.30
N ALA A 89 -18.24 -26.37 -9.87
CA ALA A 89 -16.90 -26.92 -9.76
C ALA A 89 -16.26 -27.15 -11.13
N HIS A 90 -17.02 -27.61 -12.13
CA HIS A 90 -16.57 -27.71 -13.51
C HIS A 90 -16.24 -26.35 -14.09
N ASP A 91 -17.13 -25.37 -13.94
CA ASP A 91 -16.90 -23.99 -14.42
C ASP A 91 -15.63 -23.39 -13.81
N PHE A 92 -15.36 -23.66 -12.53
CA PHE A 92 -14.13 -23.23 -11.86
C PHE A 92 -12.86 -23.89 -12.44
N LEU A 93 -12.92 -25.18 -12.80
CA LEU A 93 -11.79 -25.90 -13.38
C LEU A 93 -11.49 -25.45 -14.82
N ASP A 94 -12.52 -25.09 -15.58
CA ASP A 94 -12.39 -24.61 -16.96
C ASP A 94 -11.98 -23.13 -17.03
N ALA A 95 -12.23 -22.36 -15.96
CA ALA A 95 -11.85 -20.96 -15.90
C ALA A 95 -10.32 -20.76 -15.75
N PRO A 96 -9.72 -19.78 -16.45
CA PRO A 96 -8.32 -19.45 -16.24
C PRO A 96 -8.10 -18.89 -14.82
N PRO A 97 -6.93 -19.12 -14.20
CA PRO A 97 -6.65 -18.59 -12.87
C PRO A 97 -6.66 -17.06 -12.88
N VAL A 98 -7.31 -16.45 -11.89
CA VAL A 98 -7.41 -14.99 -11.76
C VAL A 98 -6.02 -14.37 -11.66
N GLN A 99 -5.72 -13.37 -12.49
CA GLN A 99 -4.39 -12.75 -12.50
C GLN A 99 -4.11 -11.98 -11.20
N GLY A 100 -2.89 -12.09 -10.69
CA GLY A 100 -2.51 -11.51 -9.40
C GLY A 100 -2.58 -9.97 -9.32
N ASN A 101 -2.42 -9.26 -10.44
CA ASN A 101 -2.60 -7.81 -10.53
C ASN A 101 -4.05 -7.38 -10.29
N VAL A 102 -5.02 -8.14 -10.78
CA VAL A 102 -6.46 -7.92 -10.53
C VAL A 102 -6.77 -8.13 -9.06
N LEU A 103 -6.19 -9.18 -8.45
CA LEU A 103 -6.33 -9.46 -7.01
C LEU A 103 -5.79 -8.33 -6.15
N TRP A 104 -4.63 -7.80 -6.52
CA TRP A 104 -4.04 -6.66 -5.82
C TRP A 104 -4.92 -5.42 -5.89
N ALA A 105 -5.50 -5.12 -7.06
CA ALA A 105 -6.42 -4.00 -7.21
C ALA A 105 -7.69 -4.18 -6.36
N GLU A 106 -8.26 -5.39 -6.32
CA GLU A 106 -9.40 -5.72 -5.47
C GLU A 106 -9.07 -5.57 -3.98
N ILE A 107 -7.95 -6.11 -3.51
CA ILE A 107 -7.49 -6.00 -2.12
C ILE A 107 -7.27 -4.55 -1.73
N GLU A 108 -6.65 -3.76 -2.60
CA GLU A 108 -6.38 -2.34 -2.33
C GLU A 108 -7.68 -1.51 -2.31
N ALA A 109 -8.65 -1.82 -3.17
CA ALA A 109 -9.98 -1.22 -3.10
C ALA A 109 -10.68 -1.56 -1.77
N LEU A 110 -10.67 -2.83 -1.36
CA LEU A 110 -11.21 -3.27 -0.08
C LEU A 110 -10.50 -2.62 1.11
N ARG A 111 -9.18 -2.42 1.03
CA ARG A 111 -8.40 -1.75 2.06
C ARG A 111 -8.77 -0.27 2.18
N LYS A 112 -8.94 0.43 1.05
CA LYS A 112 -9.40 1.83 1.02
C LYS A 112 -10.81 1.95 1.57
N ASP A 113 -11.70 1.04 1.21
CA ASP A 113 -13.05 0.99 1.75
C ASP A 113 -13.04 0.69 3.26
N ALA A 114 -12.23 -0.26 3.73
CA ALA A 114 -12.07 -0.53 5.16
C ALA A 114 -11.50 0.68 5.92
N ALA A 115 -10.53 1.39 5.34
CA ALA A 115 -9.97 2.62 5.92
C ALA A 115 -11.03 3.74 5.96
N ARG A 116 -11.84 3.86 4.90
CA ARG A 116 -12.99 4.75 4.85
C ARG A 116 -13.98 4.41 5.97
N TRP A 117 -14.38 3.15 6.10
CA TRP A 117 -15.28 2.71 7.17
C TRP A 117 -14.71 2.95 8.57
N ASN A 118 -13.41 2.71 8.78
CA ASN A 118 -12.74 3.03 10.05
C ASN A 118 -12.72 4.54 10.37
N TRP A 119 -12.68 5.39 9.35
CA TRP A 119 -12.79 6.84 9.52
C TRP A 119 -14.23 7.29 9.80
N TYR A 120 -15.22 6.69 9.13
CA TYR A 120 -16.63 7.04 9.30
C TYR A 120 -17.26 6.46 10.58
N ALA A 121 -16.87 5.26 11.03
CA ALA A 121 -17.50 4.57 12.15
C ALA A 121 -17.51 5.38 13.47
N PRO A 122 -16.43 6.08 13.87
CA PRO A 122 -16.45 6.94 15.06
C PRO A 122 -17.35 8.17 14.91
N GLN A 123 -17.49 8.69 13.69
CA GLN A 123 -18.32 9.87 13.43
C GLN A 123 -19.81 9.51 13.42
N VAL A 124 -20.18 8.42 12.74
CA VAL A 124 -21.56 7.93 12.70
C VAL A 124 -22.01 7.49 14.10
N GLY A 125 -21.15 6.82 14.87
CA GLY A 125 -21.45 6.45 16.26
C GLY A 125 -21.77 7.65 17.15
N LYS A 126 -21.10 8.79 16.93
CA LYS A 126 -21.38 10.04 17.65
C LYS A 126 -22.74 10.64 17.28
N TYR A 127 -23.05 10.74 15.97
CA TYR A 127 -24.31 11.34 15.51
C TYR A 127 -25.54 10.44 15.71
N VAL A 128 -25.36 9.12 15.64
CA VAL A 128 -26.45 8.14 15.88
C VAL A 128 -26.67 7.92 17.38
N GLY A 129 -25.60 7.92 18.19
CA GLY A 129 -25.72 7.83 19.65
C GLY A 129 -26.46 9.03 20.26
N GLU A 130 -26.08 10.25 19.89
CA GLU A 130 -26.75 11.48 20.35
C GLU A 130 -28.23 11.53 19.95
N GLY A 131 -28.59 11.02 18.76
CA GLY A 131 -29.98 10.94 18.30
C GLY A 131 -30.80 9.84 19.01
N ILE A 132 -30.20 8.69 19.30
CA ILE A 132 -30.87 7.60 20.04
C ILE A 132 -31.09 7.99 21.50
N ASP A 133 -30.12 8.64 22.14
CA ASP A 133 -30.25 9.09 23.53
C ASP A 133 -31.33 10.17 23.67
N ALA A 134 -31.46 11.09 22.70
CA ALA A 134 -32.52 12.09 22.67
C ALA A 134 -33.92 11.46 22.51
N VAL A 135 -34.07 10.48 21.60
CA VAL A 135 -35.33 9.76 21.40
C VAL A 135 -35.71 8.93 22.63
N ASN A 136 -34.73 8.27 23.25
CA ASN A 136 -34.97 7.50 24.48
C ASN A 136 -35.42 8.42 25.64
N ALA A 137 -34.80 9.59 25.78
CA ALA A 137 -35.19 10.57 26.80
C ALA A 137 -36.62 11.11 26.58
N GLU A 138 -37.04 11.33 25.33
CA GLU A 138 -38.42 11.72 25.00
C GLU A 138 -39.43 10.61 25.32
N VAL A 139 -39.08 9.35 25.03
CA VAL A 139 -39.92 8.18 25.34
C VAL A 139 -40.06 8.00 26.85
N ASP A 140 -38.97 8.12 27.61
CA ASP A 140 -38.98 8.01 29.06
C ASP A 140 -39.80 9.14 29.71
N ALA A 141 -39.69 10.37 29.20
CA ALA A 141 -40.50 11.51 29.67
C ALA A 141 -41.99 11.31 29.38
N ALA A 142 -42.34 10.77 28.21
CA ALA A 142 -43.73 10.47 27.84
C ALA A 142 -44.33 9.33 28.67
N MET A 143 -43.52 8.34 29.05
CA MET A 143 -43.93 7.25 29.95
C MET A 143 -44.16 7.75 31.37
N ALA A 144 -43.26 8.57 31.91
CA ALA A 144 -43.40 9.15 33.24
C ALA A 144 -44.62 10.10 33.36
N ALA A 145 -44.92 10.86 32.31
CA ALA A 145 -46.12 11.71 32.26
C ALA A 145 -47.44 10.91 32.29
N LYS A 146 -47.44 9.69 31.74
CA LYS A 146 -48.60 8.79 31.76
C LYS A 146 -48.82 8.11 33.10
N GLU A 147 -47.78 7.88 33.89
CA GLU A 147 -47.88 7.26 35.22
C GLU A 147 -48.33 8.25 36.30
N GLY A 148 -48.22 9.57 36.07
CA GLY A 148 -48.66 10.60 37.01
C GLY A 148 -50.14 11.02 36.92
N ASP A 149 -50.88 10.50 35.93
CA ASP A 149 -52.30 10.83 35.66
C ASP A 149 -53.29 9.71 36.10
N LEU A 150 -52.80 8.73 36.88
CA LEU A 150 -53.60 7.67 37.54
C LEU A 150 -53.64 7.87 39.05
#